data_AF-A0A7X3NZJ1-F1
#
_entry.id   AF-A0A7X3NZJ1-F1
#
_cell.length_a   1.000
_cell.length_b   1.000
_cell.length_c   1.000
_cell.angle_alpha   90.00
_cell.angle_beta   90.00
_cell.angle_gamma   90.00
#
_symmetry.space_group_name_H-M   'P 1'
#
loop_
_entity.id
_entity.type
_entity.pdbx_description
1 polymer ?
#
loop_
_entity_poly.entity_id
_entity_poly.type
_entity_poly.pdbx_seq_one_letter_code
_entity_poly.pdbx_strand_id
1 'polypeptide(L)'
;MNPFFEPDPGYTPLRFHVLGSAQTAIHSDFSADAFAQKTRMTCWGLKSTGHTVYHYGNELSVDRETPEKRVLCDEHISVTTEAQLMDAYPKCREDREIIGYLNPEFPDDDEKC
;
A
#
# COMPACT_ATOMS: atom_id res chain seq x y z
N MET A 1 -10.37 19.35 -5.94
CA MET A 1 -10.68 19.74 -4.54
C MET A 1 -12.16 19.50 -4.33
N ASN A 2 -12.52 18.74 -3.29
CA ASN A 2 -13.92 18.41 -3.00
C ASN A 2 -14.59 19.64 -2.38
N PRO A 3 -15.66 20.21 -2.96
CA PRO A 3 -16.20 21.51 -2.56
C PRO A 3 -17.01 21.50 -1.26
N PHE A 4 -17.00 20.40 -0.49
CA PHE A 4 -17.88 20.19 0.66
C PHE A 4 -17.15 20.13 2.02
N PHE A 5 -15.83 20.34 2.05
CA PHE A 5 -15.07 20.31 3.31
C PHE A 5 -14.38 21.64 3.53
N GLU A 6 -15.14 22.61 4.04
CA GLU A 6 -14.54 23.78 4.69
C GLU A 6 -14.19 23.35 6.12
N PRO A 7 -12.90 23.38 6.52
CA PRO A 7 -12.52 23.01 7.88
C PRO A 7 -13.14 24.00 8.87
N ASP A 8 -13.75 23.49 9.94
CA ASP A 8 -14.30 24.33 11.01
C ASP A 8 -13.25 25.33 11.53
N PRO A 9 -13.61 26.56 11.92
CA PRO A 9 -12.69 27.63 12.33
C PRO A 9 -11.86 27.36 13.61
N GLY A 10 -11.81 26.12 14.10
CA GLY A 10 -10.90 25.62 15.14
C GLY A 10 -10.13 24.35 14.75
N TYR A 11 -10.21 23.92 13.49
CA TYR A 11 -9.59 22.70 13.01
C TYR A 11 -8.08 22.87 12.85
N THR A 12 -7.31 22.12 13.64
CA THR A 12 -5.84 22.09 13.55
C THR A 12 -5.42 20.83 12.78
N PRO A 13 -4.70 20.95 11.65
CA PRO A 13 -4.15 19.81 10.95
C PRO A 13 -3.24 18.99 11.87
N LEU A 14 -3.52 17.69 11.96
CA LEU A 14 -2.70 16.72 12.68
C LEU A 14 -1.78 15.95 11.71
N ARG A 15 -0.75 15.33 12.29
CA ARG A 15 0.18 14.45 11.60
C ARG A 15 -0.12 13.00 11.96
N PHE A 16 -0.38 12.17 10.97
CA PHE A 16 -0.67 10.76 11.14
C PHE A 16 0.44 9.91 10.54
N HIS A 17 0.89 8.93 11.33
CA HIS A 17 1.82 7.90 10.91
C HIS A 17 1.01 6.62 10.71
N VAL A 18 0.84 6.22 9.46
CA VAL A 18 0.01 5.08 9.08
C VAL A 18 0.91 3.92 8.69
N LEU A 19 0.83 2.83 9.45
CA LEU A 19 1.58 1.61 9.19
C LEU A 19 0.78 0.71 8.24
N GLY A 20 1.33 0.47 7.06
CA GLY A 20 0.87 -0.50 6.09
C GLY A 20 1.42 -1.90 6.35
N SER A 21 0.99 -2.85 5.52
CA SER A 21 1.50 -4.22 5.57
C SER A 21 2.90 -4.23 4.98
N ALA A 22 3.88 -4.71 5.75
CA ALA A 22 5.25 -4.81 5.26
C ALA A 22 5.39 -5.87 4.14
N GLN A 23 4.51 -6.87 4.12
CA GLN A 23 4.53 -7.99 3.19
C GLN A 23 3.61 -7.82 1.98
N THR A 24 2.93 -6.68 1.85
CA THR A 24 1.94 -6.48 0.79
C THR A 24 1.95 -5.02 0.34
N ALA A 25 2.07 -4.79 -0.96
CA ALA A 25 1.94 -3.47 -1.54
C ALA A 25 0.50 -2.96 -1.38
N ILE A 26 0.34 -1.71 -0.95
CA ILE A 26 -0.99 -1.10 -0.80
C ILE A 26 -1.29 -0.26 -2.05
N HIS A 27 -2.16 -0.79 -2.91
CA HIS A 27 -2.60 -0.12 -4.13
C HIS A 27 -4.12 -0.21 -4.34
N SER A 28 -4.66 0.61 -5.25
CA SER A 28 -6.11 0.63 -5.56
C SER A 28 -6.65 -0.71 -6.04
N ASP A 29 -5.81 -1.47 -6.74
CA ASP A 29 -6.23 -2.72 -7.37
C ASP A 29 -6.17 -3.91 -6.39
N PHE A 30 -5.54 -3.74 -5.22
CA PHE A 30 -5.42 -4.78 -4.20
C PHE A 30 -6.68 -4.82 -3.34
N SER A 31 -7.76 -5.29 -3.96
CA SER A 31 -9.07 -5.42 -3.31
C SER A 31 -9.18 -6.70 -2.47
N ALA A 32 -8.27 -7.66 -2.63
CA ALA A 32 -8.36 -8.94 -1.92
C ALA A 32 -8.05 -8.85 -0.41
N ASP A 33 -7.20 -7.88 0.00
CA ASP A 33 -6.84 -7.70 1.40
C ASP A 33 -7.64 -6.57 2.06
N ALA A 34 -8.47 -6.93 3.03
CA ALA A 34 -9.24 -5.98 3.82
C ALA A 34 -8.35 -5.01 4.61
N PHE A 35 -7.13 -5.42 4.99
CA PHE A 35 -6.18 -4.55 5.67
C PHE A 35 -5.63 -3.48 4.70
N ALA A 36 -5.16 -3.87 3.51
CA ALA A 36 -4.75 -2.93 2.47
C ALA A 36 -5.84 -1.92 2.11
N GLN A 37 -7.09 -2.37 1.95
CA GLN A 37 -8.22 -1.47 1.70
C GLN A 37 -8.45 -0.47 2.83
N LYS A 38 -8.45 -0.93 4.09
CA LYS A 38 -8.64 -0.05 5.26
C LYS A 38 -7.54 0.98 5.35
N THR A 39 -6.29 0.57 5.15
CA THR A 39 -5.14 1.48 5.16
C THR A 39 -5.26 2.52 4.06
N ARG A 40 -5.57 2.10 2.83
CA ARG A 40 -5.77 3.01 1.69
C ARG A 40 -6.89 4.03 1.95
N MET A 41 -8.05 3.56 2.42
CA MET A 41 -9.19 4.43 2.71
C MET A 41 -8.94 5.36 3.89
N THR A 42 -8.17 4.91 4.89
CA THR A 42 -7.74 5.74 6.03
C THR A 42 -6.85 6.87 5.54
N CYS A 43 -5.81 6.57 4.77
CA CYS A 43 -4.93 7.57 4.17
C CYS A 43 -5.72 8.56 3.31
N TRP A 44 -6.64 8.07 2.48
CA TRP A 44 -7.50 8.92 1.65
C TRP A 44 -8.40 9.84 2.48
N GLY A 45 -9.04 9.30 3.53
CA GLY A 45 -9.89 10.08 4.43
C GLY A 45 -9.12 11.19 5.14
N LEU A 46 -7.97 10.84 5.74
CA LEU A 46 -7.12 11.79 6.45
C LEU A 46 -6.60 12.90 5.53
N LYS A 47 -6.17 12.55 4.31
CA LYS A 47 -5.74 13.56 3.33
C LYS A 47 -6.90 14.43 2.85
N SER A 48 -8.09 13.85 2.69
CA SER A 48 -9.29 14.59 2.28
C SER A 48 -9.75 15.59 3.33
N THR A 49 -9.49 15.34 4.61
CA THR A 49 -9.74 16.29 5.70
C THR A 49 -8.59 17.28 5.93
N GLY A 50 -7.53 17.24 5.13
CA GLY A 50 -6.41 18.20 5.22
C GLY A 50 -5.35 17.85 6.27
N HIS A 51 -5.30 16.60 6.75
CA HIS A 51 -4.20 16.13 7.59
C HIS A 51 -2.93 15.84 6.79
N THR A 52 -1.81 15.78 7.51
CA THR A 52 -0.55 15.26 6.98
C THR A 52 -0.44 13.77 7.26
N VAL A 53 -0.11 12.97 6.26
CA VAL A 53 -0.04 11.51 6.34
C VAL A 53 1.34 11.02 5.91
N TYR A 54 2.00 10.30 6.81
CA TYR A 54 3.22 9.56 6.58
C TYR A 54 2.87 8.07 6.50
N HIS A 55 3.11 7.44 5.36
CA HIS A 55 2.80 6.03 5.15
C HIS A 55 4.05 5.17 5.23
N TYR A 56 4.04 4.15 6.07
CA TYR A 56 5.13 3.19 6.22
C TYR A 56 4.72 1.87 5.58
N GLY A 57 5.40 1.40 4.54
CA GLY A 57 5.01 0.15 3.89
C GLY A 57 6.01 -0.40 2.90
N ASN A 58 5.59 -1.39 2.13
CA ASN A 58 6.38 -1.90 1.03
C ASN A 58 6.60 -0.81 -0.04
N GLU A 59 7.81 -0.77 -0.60
CA GLU A 59 8.23 0.23 -1.61
C GLU A 59 7.29 0.34 -2.82
N LEU A 60 6.63 -0.76 -3.20
CA LEU A 60 5.69 -0.80 -4.33
C LEU A 60 4.35 -0.10 -4.02
N SER A 61 4.09 0.30 -2.77
CA SER A 61 2.87 1.06 -2.41
C SER A 61 2.87 2.49 -2.98
N VAL A 62 4.02 2.95 -3.50
CA VAL A 62 4.20 4.24 -4.18
C VAL A 62 4.84 4.11 -5.55
N ASP A 63 4.56 3.00 -6.24
CA ASP A 63 5.08 2.75 -7.59
C ASP A 63 4.95 4.02 -8.48
N ARG A 64 6.08 4.35 -9.12
CA ARG A 64 6.23 5.53 -9.98
C ARG A 64 5.56 5.32 -11.33
N GLU A 65 5.36 4.08 -11.74
CA GLU A 65 4.78 3.76 -13.06
C GLU A 65 3.26 3.92 -13.06
N THR A 66 2.59 3.67 -11.93
CA THR A 66 1.13 3.83 -11.78
C THR A 66 0.74 4.78 -10.64
N PRO A 67 0.95 6.11 -10.82
CA PRO A 67 0.71 7.11 -9.78
C PRO A 67 -0.76 7.24 -9.33
N GLU A 68 -1.71 6.78 -10.13
CA GLU A 68 -3.13 6.71 -9.78
C GLU A 68 -3.48 5.59 -8.79
N LYS A 69 -2.63 4.56 -8.72
CA LYS A 69 -2.84 3.38 -7.88
C LYS A 69 -2.21 3.47 -6.51
N ARG A 70 -1.28 4.42 -6.30
CA ARG A 70 -0.53 4.60 -5.06
C ARG A 70 -1.42 4.95 -3.85
N VAL A 71 -0.90 4.67 -2.66
CA VAL A 71 -1.49 5.17 -1.42
C VAL A 71 -1.40 6.70 -1.35
N LEU A 72 -2.48 7.37 -0.94
CA LEU A 72 -2.50 8.83 -0.86
C LEU A 72 -1.86 9.30 0.45
N CYS A 73 -0.61 9.77 0.39
CA CYS A 73 0.13 10.29 1.54
C CYS A 73 0.99 11.50 1.14
N ASP A 74 1.47 12.25 2.12
CA ASP A 74 2.46 13.34 1.92
C ASP A 74 3.86 12.77 1.72
N GLU A 75 4.19 11.75 2.51
CA GLU A 75 5.47 11.06 2.45
C GLU A 75 5.27 9.56 2.62
N HIS A 76 5.98 8.79 1.81
CA HIS A 76 6.04 7.34 1.94
C HIS A 76 7.43 6.93 2.41
N ILE A 77 7.46 6.11 3.46
CA ILE A 77 8.64 5.54 4.06
C ILE A 77 8.65 4.05 3.74
N SER A 78 9.54 3.65 2.85
CA SER A 78 9.73 2.24 2.53
C SER A 78 10.33 1.51 3.74
N VAL A 79 9.59 0.53 4.28
CA VAL A 79 10.07 -0.32 5.38
C VAL A 79 10.53 -1.69 4.89
N THR A 80 10.09 -2.09 3.69
CA THR A 80 10.45 -3.35 3.03
C THR A 80 10.58 -3.15 1.54
N THR A 81 11.52 -3.88 0.95
CA THR A 81 11.70 -4.00 -0.51
C THR A 81 11.17 -5.33 -1.01
N GLU A 82 10.89 -5.44 -2.30
CA GLU A 82 10.49 -6.71 -2.92
C GLU A 82 11.58 -7.77 -2.76
N ALA A 83 12.85 -7.39 -2.92
CA ALA A 83 13.99 -8.29 -2.71
C ALA A 83 14.04 -8.84 -1.28
N GLN A 84 13.75 -8.02 -0.27
CA GLN A 84 13.69 -8.46 1.13
C GLN A 84 12.52 -9.41 1.38
N LEU A 85 11.38 -9.20 0.71
CA LEU A 85 10.26 -10.13 0.81
C LEU A 85 10.56 -11.47 0.16
N MET A 86 11.21 -11.49 -1.01
CA MET A 86 11.62 -12.71 -1.69
C MET A 86 12.67 -13.50 -0.90
N ASP A 87 13.58 -12.81 -0.20
CA ASP A 87 14.56 -13.43 0.68
C ASP A 87 13.92 -14.00 1.97
N ALA A 88 12.97 -13.26 2.56
CA ALA A 88 12.26 -13.69 3.77
C ALA A 88 11.23 -14.81 3.51
N TYR A 89 10.60 -14.80 2.34
CA TYR A 89 9.62 -15.77 1.87
C TYR A 89 10.08 -16.43 0.57
N PRO A 90 11.18 -17.21 0.60
CA PRO A 90 11.65 -17.94 -0.57
C PRO A 90 10.57 -18.93 -1.02
N LYS A 91 10.44 -19.10 -2.34
CA LYS A 91 9.33 -19.72 -3.11
C LYS A 91 8.87 -21.15 -2.72
N CYS A 92 9.31 -21.71 -1.60
CA CYS A 92 8.99 -23.07 -1.17
C CYS A 92 7.77 -23.16 -0.23
N ARG A 93 6.61 -22.65 -0.65
CA ARG A 93 5.33 -22.99 0.00
C ARG A 93 4.18 -22.99 -1.01
N GLU A 94 3.50 -24.13 -1.10
CA GLU A 94 2.41 -24.46 -2.03
C GLU A 94 1.12 -23.65 -1.80
N ASP A 95 1.09 -22.76 -0.81
CA ASP A 95 0.02 -21.82 -0.52
C ASP A 95 0.10 -20.61 -1.48
N ARG A 96 -0.18 -20.88 -2.77
CA ARG A 96 -0.26 -19.98 -3.93
C ARG A 96 -1.34 -18.86 -3.81
N GLU A 97 -1.44 -18.13 -2.71
CA GLU A 97 -2.42 -17.02 -2.60
C GLU A 97 -1.82 -15.66 -2.25
N ILE A 98 -0.57 -15.59 -1.79
CA ILE A 98 0.01 -14.31 -1.34
C ILE A 98 0.80 -13.58 -2.45
N ILE A 99 1.37 -14.32 -3.42
CA ILE A 99 2.26 -13.75 -4.46
C ILE A 99 1.62 -13.74 -5.87
N GLY A 100 0.49 -14.42 -6.07
CA GLY A 100 -0.18 -14.53 -7.38
C GLY A 100 -0.82 -13.24 -7.91
N TYR A 101 -0.91 -12.18 -7.10
CA TYR A 101 -1.54 -10.92 -7.51
C TYR A 101 -0.59 -9.93 -8.18
N LEU A 102 0.73 -10.19 -8.19
CA LEU A 102 1.73 -9.25 -8.71
C LEU A 102 2.16 -9.52 -10.16
N ASN A 103 1.80 -10.67 -10.77
CA ASN A 103 2.11 -10.88 -12.19
C ASN A 103 1.33 -12.07 -12.80
N PRO A 104 0.46 -11.86 -13.82
CA PRO A 104 -0.22 -12.95 -14.53
C PRO A 104 0.65 -13.66 -15.59
N GLU A 105 1.90 -13.23 -15.81
CA GLU A 105 2.76 -13.75 -16.88
C GLU A 105 3.82 -14.78 -16.43
N PHE A 106 3.79 -15.26 -15.18
CA PHE A 106 4.76 -16.30 -14.79
C PHE A 106 4.31 -17.69 -15.26
N PRO A 107 5.09 -18.35 -16.14
CA PRO A 107 4.80 -19.72 -16.57
C PRO A 107 4.88 -20.68 -15.36
N ASP A 108 3.96 -21.65 -15.33
CA ASP A 108 3.97 -22.81 -14.43
C ASP A 108 5.18 -23.72 -14.71
N ASP A 109 6.40 -23.21 -14.53
CA ASP A 109 7.59 -24.05 -14.54
C ASP A 109 7.72 -24.69 -13.15
N ASP A 110 7.05 -25.83 -13.02
CA ASP A 110 7.11 -26.81 -11.92
C ASP A 110 8.51 -27.46 -11.76
N GLU A 111 9.59 -26.73 -12.05
CA GLU A 111 10.94 -27.30 -12.07
C GLU A 111 11.95 -26.42 -11.31
N LYS A 112 11.74 -26.35 -9.99
CA LYS A 112 12.75 -26.52 -8.92
C LYS A 112 12.22 -26.02 -7.59
N CYS A 113 11.61 -26.94 -6.85
CA CYS A 113 11.94 -27.14 -5.44
C CYS A 113 12.89 -28.33 -5.35
#